data_AF-A0A6G1FUT8-F1
#
_entry.id   AF-A0A6G1FUT8-F1
#
_cell.length_a   1.000
_cell.length_b   1.000
_cell.length_c   1.000
_cell.angle_alpha   90.00
_cell.angle_beta   90.00
_cell.angle_gamma   90.00
#
_symmetry.space_group_name_H-M   'P 1'
#
loop_
_entity.id
_entity.type
_entity.pdbx_description
1 polymer ?
#
loop_
_entity_poly.entity_id
_entity_poly.type
_entity_poly.pdbx_seq_one_letter_code
_entity_poly.pdbx_strand_id
1 'polypeptide(L)'
;MGPRNSVEGRIYSFRSEAECAGLGVVFPDIPSIVLCHRVLVLDWIPQRKGYVKVMTITSKLRPDGEYLPISPTKKKPFPIQLRLQNGPESIVHNMRIINITALRLFSYLKIDSYYEVPLRILREEKDRFGCQLMLCPKHLGSIRHLRSYLKDHEKCQMQRNDEDVVSDGKEF
;
A
#
# COMPACT_ATOMS: atom_id res chain seq x y z
N MET A 1 15.51 23.18 -4.57
CA MET A 1 14.34 22.75 -3.77
C MET A 1 14.44 21.24 -3.59
N GLY A 2 14.56 20.75 -2.35
CA GLY A 2 14.62 19.31 -2.12
C GLY A 2 13.37 18.61 -2.65
N PRO A 3 13.46 17.38 -3.17
CA PRO A 3 12.26 16.66 -3.58
C PRO A 3 11.36 16.55 -2.35
N ARG A 4 10.09 16.95 -2.49
CA ARG A 4 9.07 16.72 -1.46
C ARG A 4 9.25 15.29 -0.96
N ASN A 5 9.52 15.10 0.33
CA ASN A 5 9.63 13.80 0.97
C ASN A 5 8.34 13.02 0.70
N SER A 6 8.29 12.31 -0.42
CA SER A 6 7.06 11.66 -0.86
C SER A 6 6.79 10.52 0.10
N VAL A 7 5.64 10.60 0.78
CA VAL A 7 5.11 9.54 1.64
C VAL A 7 4.55 8.39 0.80
N GLU A 8 4.31 8.64 -0.49
CA GLU A 8 3.76 7.68 -1.43
C GLU A 8 4.67 6.46 -1.58
N GLY A 9 4.07 5.28 -1.59
CA GLY A 9 4.78 4.02 -1.68
C GLY A 9 5.43 3.57 -0.36
N ARG A 10 5.42 4.38 0.70
CA ARG A 10 5.96 3.97 2.02
C ARG A 10 4.97 3.09 2.77
N ILE A 11 5.51 2.19 3.57
CA ILE A 11 4.77 1.24 4.41
C ILE A 11 4.80 1.69 5.87
N TYR A 12 3.65 1.65 6.52
CA TYR A 12 3.46 2.08 7.89
C TYR A 12 2.72 1.02 8.71
N SER A 13 2.81 1.14 10.03
CA SER A 13 1.89 0.55 10.99
C SER A 13 1.06 1.66 11.64
N PHE A 14 -0.10 1.31 12.17
CA PHE A 14 -0.85 2.25 13.01
C PHE A 14 -0.15 2.40 14.37
N ARG A 15 -0.19 3.62 14.91
CA ARG A 15 0.06 3.88 16.33
C ARG A 15 -1.09 3.34 17.16
N SER A 16 -0.83 2.99 18.42
CA SER A 16 -1.91 2.69 19.35
C SER A 16 -2.72 3.93 19.66
N GLU A 17 -3.95 3.75 20.13
CA GLU A 17 -4.81 4.85 20.57
C GLU A 17 -4.14 5.69 21.67
N ALA A 18 -3.48 5.03 22.64
CA ALA A 18 -2.73 5.70 23.68
C ALA A 18 -1.55 6.54 23.14
N GLU A 19 -0.81 6.02 22.14
CA GLU A 19 0.24 6.78 21.46
C GLU A 19 -0.33 8.02 20.73
N CYS A 20 -1.49 7.89 20.09
CA CYS A 20 -2.16 9.00 19.43
C CYS A 20 -2.68 10.05 20.43
N ALA A 21 -3.27 9.61 21.54
CA ALA A 21 -3.73 10.50 22.61
C ALA A 21 -2.57 11.32 23.20
N GLY A 22 -1.41 10.68 23.44
CA GLY A 22 -0.20 11.37 23.89
C GLY A 22 0.35 12.40 22.90
N LEU A 23 -0.02 12.30 21.62
CA LEU A 23 0.33 13.25 20.56
C LEU A 23 -0.76 14.30 20.30
N GLY A 24 -1.87 14.26 21.05
CA GLY A 24 -3.03 15.13 20.82
C GLY A 24 -3.71 14.89 19.47
N VAL A 25 -3.61 13.67 18.92
CA VAL A 25 -4.21 13.32 17.64
C VAL A 25 -5.47 12.49 17.89
N VAL A 26 -6.60 12.95 17.33
CA VAL A 26 -7.85 12.20 17.35
C VAL A 26 -7.69 10.91 16.55
N PHE A 27 -8.00 9.79 17.19
CA PHE A 27 -7.97 8.49 16.54
C PHE A 27 -9.18 8.35 15.61
N PRO A 28 -9.00 8.00 14.32
CA PRO A 28 -10.11 7.90 13.38
C PRO A 28 -10.94 6.64 13.65
N ASP A 29 -12.21 6.69 13.26
CA ASP A 29 -13.09 5.52 13.24
C ASP A 29 -12.70 4.60 12.06
N ILE A 30 -11.84 3.61 12.36
CA ILE A 30 -11.35 2.61 11.40
C ILE A 30 -11.61 1.24 12.02
N PRO A 31 -12.08 0.25 11.23
CA PRO A 31 -12.27 -1.10 11.73
C PRO A 31 -11.03 -1.66 12.42
N SER A 32 -11.19 -2.24 13.60
CA SER A 32 -10.08 -2.76 14.41
C SER A 32 -9.19 -3.75 13.65
N ILE A 33 -9.78 -4.57 12.77
CA ILE A 33 -9.07 -5.50 11.89
C ILE A 33 -8.03 -4.78 11.02
N VAL A 34 -8.32 -3.58 10.52
CA VAL A 34 -7.43 -2.78 9.68
C VAL A 34 -6.27 -2.22 10.49
N LEU A 35 -6.52 -1.81 11.73
CA LEU A 35 -5.52 -1.25 12.64
C LEU A 35 -4.42 -2.25 13.00
N CYS A 36 -4.73 -3.54 12.99
CA CYS A 36 -3.75 -4.62 13.22
C CYS A 36 -2.83 -4.89 12.02
N HIS A 37 -3.11 -4.30 10.85
CA HIS A 37 -2.35 -4.52 9.63
C HIS A 37 -1.34 -3.41 9.36
N ARG A 38 -0.32 -3.75 8.55
CA ARG A 38 0.50 -2.73 7.90
C ARG A 38 -0.30 -2.08 6.79
N VAL A 39 0.08 -0.87 6.41
CA VAL A 39 -0.57 -0.14 5.32
C VAL A 39 0.45 0.45 4.36
N LEU A 40 0.10 0.50 3.09
CA LEU A 40 0.84 1.20 2.04
C LEU A 40 0.17 2.55 1.78
N VAL A 41 0.93 3.64 1.82
CA VAL A 41 0.43 4.95 1.42
C VAL A 41 0.39 5.06 -0.11
N LEU A 42 -0.80 5.28 -0.65
CA LEU A 42 -1.04 5.41 -2.07
C LEU A 42 -0.92 6.85 -2.56
N ASP A 43 -1.51 7.82 -1.86
CA ASP A 43 -1.54 9.24 -2.26
C ASP A 43 -1.87 10.16 -1.07
N TRP A 44 -1.71 11.47 -1.26
CA TRP A 44 -2.30 12.50 -0.39
C TRP A 44 -3.77 12.72 -0.71
N ILE A 45 -4.56 13.13 0.29
CA ILE A 45 -5.95 13.54 0.08
C ILE A 45 -6.00 15.05 -0.20
N PRO A 46 -6.36 15.50 -1.42
CA PRO A 46 -6.31 16.92 -1.78
C PRO A 46 -7.19 17.81 -0.89
N GLN A 47 -8.36 17.30 -0.48
CA GLN A 47 -9.35 18.04 0.30
C GLN A 47 -9.04 18.07 1.80
N ARG A 48 -8.10 17.24 2.30
CA ARG A 48 -7.85 17.05 3.73
C ARG A 48 -6.35 17.12 4.03
N LYS A 49 -5.90 18.29 4.49
CA LYS A 49 -4.48 18.53 4.81
C LYS A 49 -3.98 17.52 5.85
N GLY A 50 -2.87 16.86 5.55
CA GLY A 50 -2.25 15.88 6.46
C GLY A 50 -2.88 14.50 6.40
N TYR A 51 -3.89 14.26 5.55
CA TYR A 51 -4.47 12.94 5.34
C TYR A 51 -3.87 12.26 4.11
N VAL A 52 -3.79 10.94 4.19
CA VAL A 52 -3.27 10.07 3.14
C VAL A 52 -4.26 8.96 2.84
N LYS A 53 -4.31 8.56 1.57
CA LYS A 53 -5.02 7.37 1.09
C LYS A 53 -4.13 6.17 1.36
N VAL A 54 -4.61 5.18 2.10
CA VAL A 54 -3.85 3.97 2.44
C VAL A 54 -4.59 2.69 2.05
N MET A 55 -3.82 1.66 1.71
CA MET A 55 -4.30 0.31 1.42
C MET A 55 -3.66 -0.70 2.38
N THR A 56 -4.39 -1.75 2.76
CA THR A 56 -3.93 -2.70 3.78
C THR A 56 -3.00 -3.77 3.22
N ILE A 57 -1.99 -4.13 3.99
CA ILE A 57 -1.06 -5.22 3.72
C ILE A 57 -1.35 -6.36 4.70
N THR A 58 -1.74 -7.51 4.15
CA THR A 58 -2.04 -8.73 4.89
C THR A 58 -1.04 -9.83 4.55
N SER A 59 -0.82 -10.77 5.48
CA SER A 59 -0.03 -11.97 5.20
C SER A 59 -0.85 -13.15 4.68
N LYS A 60 -2.18 -13.03 4.67
CA LYS A 60 -3.12 -14.08 4.26
C LYS A 60 -4.01 -13.58 3.13
N LEU A 61 -4.12 -14.36 2.07
CA LEU A 61 -5.17 -14.20 1.08
C LEU A 61 -6.50 -14.60 1.71
N ARG A 62 -7.52 -13.79 1.47
CA ARG A 62 -8.89 -14.10 1.83
C ARG A 62 -9.72 -14.12 0.54
N PRO A 63 -10.82 -14.89 0.50
CA PRO A 63 -11.69 -14.91 -0.67
C PRO A 63 -12.54 -13.63 -0.82
N ASP A 64 -12.55 -12.77 0.19
CA ASP A 64 -13.38 -11.57 0.31
C ASP A 64 -12.76 -10.32 -0.35
N GLY A 65 -11.86 -10.51 -1.31
CA GLY A 65 -11.24 -9.35 -1.93
C GLY A 65 -10.19 -9.60 -3.00
N GLU A 66 -9.78 -8.49 -3.59
CA GLU A 66 -8.74 -8.43 -4.60
C GLU A 66 -7.38 -8.08 -3.99
N TYR A 67 -6.35 -8.84 -4.37
CA TYR A 67 -5.04 -8.76 -3.77
C TYR A 67 -3.92 -8.70 -4.81
N LEU A 68 -2.84 -8.00 -4.48
CA LEU A 68 -1.60 -8.00 -5.25
C LEU A 68 -0.42 -8.48 -4.38
N PRO A 69 0.41 -9.42 -4.84
CA PRO A 69 1.53 -9.93 -4.08
C PRO A 69 2.65 -8.90 -3.97
N ILE A 70 3.24 -8.79 -2.77
CA ILE A 70 4.47 -8.03 -2.53
C ILE A 70 5.63 -9.03 -2.50
N SER A 71 6.64 -8.78 -3.32
CA SER A 71 7.87 -9.59 -3.39
C SER A 71 8.47 -9.78 -1.99
N PRO A 72 8.87 -11.01 -1.60
CA PRO A 72 9.14 -12.17 -2.46
C PRO A 72 7.94 -13.09 -2.76
N THR A 73 6.73 -12.72 -2.35
CA THR A 73 5.51 -13.53 -2.59
C THR A 73 5.30 -13.78 -4.09
N LYS A 74 5.10 -15.04 -4.51
CA LYS A 74 5.04 -15.42 -5.94
C LYS A 74 4.00 -14.62 -6.72
N LYS A 75 4.36 -14.21 -7.95
CA LYS A 75 3.49 -13.42 -8.83
C LYS A 75 2.27 -14.19 -9.33
N LYS A 76 2.39 -15.45 -9.76
CA LYS A 76 1.26 -16.19 -10.34
C LYS A 76 0.26 -16.57 -9.23
N PRO A 77 -1.07 -16.39 -9.43
CA PRO A 77 -1.78 -16.01 -10.66
C PRO A 77 -2.05 -14.50 -10.86
N PHE A 78 -1.42 -13.62 -10.09
CA PHE A 78 -1.70 -12.19 -10.06
C PHE A 78 -1.13 -11.40 -11.27
N PRO A 79 -1.82 -10.33 -11.72
CA PRO A 79 -1.45 -9.58 -12.92
C PRO A 79 -0.13 -8.81 -12.76
N ILE A 80 0.10 -8.25 -11.57
CA ILE A 80 1.33 -7.54 -11.21
C ILE A 80 1.86 -8.02 -9.86
N GLN A 81 3.15 -7.80 -9.61
CA GLN A 81 3.79 -8.06 -8.33
C GLN A 81 4.48 -6.77 -7.89
N LEU A 82 4.22 -6.34 -6.65
CA LEU A 82 4.81 -5.16 -6.06
C LEU A 82 6.22 -5.47 -5.54
N ARG A 83 7.14 -4.51 -5.64
CA ARG A 83 8.53 -4.68 -5.24
C ARG A 83 8.92 -3.63 -4.22
N LEU A 84 9.55 -4.07 -3.13
CA LEU A 84 10.15 -3.19 -2.15
C LEU A 84 11.48 -2.64 -2.66
N GLN A 85 11.77 -1.40 -2.33
CA GLN A 85 13.07 -0.79 -2.54
C GLN A 85 14.11 -1.55 -1.71
N ASN A 86 15.22 -1.93 -2.35
CA ASN A 86 16.33 -2.56 -1.66
C ASN A 86 16.98 -1.59 -0.67
N GLY A 87 17.55 -2.15 0.39
CA GLY A 87 18.30 -1.44 1.40
C GLY A 87 19.63 -0.90 0.87
N PRO A 88 20.44 -0.27 1.76
CA PRO A 88 21.70 0.32 1.38
C PRO A 88 22.63 -0.76 0.82
N GLU A 89 23.43 -0.40 -0.16
CA GLU A 89 24.41 -1.31 -0.72
C GLU A 89 25.68 -1.29 0.13
N SER A 90 26.29 -2.46 0.30
CA SER A 90 27.57 -2.60 0.98
C SER A 90 28.64 -3.07 0.00
N ILE A 91 29.89 -2.66 0.23
CA ILE A 91 31.04 -3.18 -0.50
C ILE A 91 31.77 -4.14 0.44
N VAL A 92 31.90 -5.40 0.02
CA VAL A 92 32.59 -6.46 0.77
C VAL A 92 33.53 -7.16 -0.19
N HIS A 93 34.84 -7.17 0.11
CA HIS A 93 35.88 -7.74 -0.77
C HIS A 93 35.81 -7.23 -2.23
N ASN A 94 35.65 -5.92 -2.44
CA ASN A 94 35.47 -5.29 -3.75
C ASN A 94 34.21 -5.75 -4.53
N MET A 95 33.28 -6.47 -3.89
CA MET A 95 31.99 -6.83 -4.47
C MET A 95 30.88 -5.94 -3.91
N ARG A 96 30.02 -5.45 -4.80
CA ARG A 96 28.81 -4.70 -4.45
C ARG A 96 27.70 -5.67 -4.06
N ILE A 97 27.32 -5.67 -2.78
CA ILE A 97 26.23 -6.48 -2.25
C ILE A 97 25.00 -5.59 -2.10
N ILE A 98 23.93 -5.97 -2.80
CA ILE A 98 22.63 -5.32 -2.67
C ILE A 98 21.88 -5.98 -1.52
N ASN A 99 21.59 -5.21 -0.47
CA ASN A 99 20.80 -5.71 0.64
C ASN A 99 19.32 -5.78 0.23
N ILE A 100 18.86 -6.98 -0.07
CA ILE A 100 17.46 -7.21 -0.45
C ILE A 100 16.57 -6.93 0.76
N THR A 101 15.63 -6.01 0.58
CA THR A 101 14.63 -5.69 1.59
C THR A 101 13.36 -6.50 1.30
N ALA A 102 12.88 -7.21 2.31
CA ALA A 102 11.71 -8.07 2.22
C ALA A 102 10.86 -7.96 3.49
N LEU A 103 9.54 -8.12 3.33
CA LEU A 103 8.66 -8.35 4.47
C LEU A 103 8.91 -9.76 5.03
N ARG A 104 8.86 -9.90 6.37
CA ARG A 104 9.17 -11.18 7.05
C ARG A 104 8.25 -12.33 6.65
N LEU A 105 7.02 -12.02 6.25
CA LEU A 105 6.01 -12.99 5.83
C LEU A 105 5.66 -12.75 4.37
N PHE A 106 5.13 -13.77 3.70
CA PHE A 106 4.37 -13.56 2.46
C PHE A 106 3.32 -12.49 2.71
N SER A 107 3.23 -11.55 1.79
CA SER A 107 2.49 -10.31 1.99
C SER A 107 1.77 -9.93 0.71
N TYR A 108 0.54 -9.46 0.88
CA TYR A 108 -0.37 -9.09 -0.17
C TYR A 108 -0.98 -7.73 0.15
N LEU A 109 -1.07 -6.86 -0.84
CA LEU A 109 -1.79 -5.59 -0.76
C LEU A 109 -3.24 -5.84 -1.15
N LYS A 110 -4.20 -5.52 -0.28
CA LYS A 110 -5.63 -5.51 -0.61
C LYS A 110 -5.94 -4.24 -1.40
N ILE A 111 -6.49 -4.37 -2.61
CA ILE A 111 -6.63 -3.25 -3.57
C ILE A 111 -8.07 -2.78 -3.81
N ASP A 112 -9.05 -3.55 -3.35
CA ASP A 112 -10.49 -3.23 -3.46
C ASP A 112 -10.98 -2.24 -2.39
N SER A 113 -10.12 -1.88 -1.43
CA SER A 113 -10.48 -1.07 -0.28
C SER A 113 -9.35 -0.14 0.09
N TYR A 114 -9.71 1.09 0.45
CA TYR A 114 -8.78 2.12 0.90
C TYR A 114 -9.37 2.89 2.07
N TYR A 115 -8.48 3.49 2.87
CA TYR A 115 -8.85 4.30 4.01
C TYR A 115 -8.18 5.66 3.90
N GLU A 116 -8.87 6.71 4.33
CA GLU A 116 -8.29 8.04 4.46
C GLU A 116 -7.92 8.29 5.92
N VAL A 117 -6.64 8.42 6.20
CA VAL A 117 -6.14 8.50 7.58
C VAL A 117 -5.21 9.67 7.77
N PRO A 118 -5.18 10.32 8.96
CA PRO A 118 -4.18 11.33 9.25
C PRO A 118 -2.78 10.69 9.25
N LEU A 119 -1.81 11.24 8.52
CA LEU A 119 -0.45 10.70 8.49
C LEU A 119 0.19 10.59 9.89
N ARG A 120 -0.23 11.45 10.83
CA ARG A 120 0.29 11.48 12.20
C ARG A 120 -0.04 10.22 13.02
N ILE A 121 -1.11 9.50 12.69
CA ILE A 121 -1.42 8.23 13.37
C ILE A 121 -0.60 7.06 12.85
N LEU A 122 0.18 7.28 11.79
CA LEU A 122 1.03 6.27 11.18
C LEU A 122 2.42 6.31 11.79
N ARG A 123 3.02 5.13 11.91
CA ARG A 123 4.40 4.90 12.33
C ARG A 123 5.15 4.23 11.19
N GLU A 124 6.29 4.83 10.86
CA GLU A 124 7.21 4.35 9.83
C GLU A 124 7.68 2.91 10.12
N GLU A 125 7.37 1.96 9.22
CA GLU A 125 7.90 0.60 9.31
C GLU A 125 9.30 0.56 8.72
N LYS A 126 10.27 0.08 9.51
CA LYS A 126 11.67 -0.03 9.11
C LYS A 126 12.04 -1.49 8.85
N ASP A 127 12.98 -1.68 7.94
CA ASP A 127 13.62 -2.97 7.72
C ASP A 127 14.66 -3.28 8.80
N ARG A 128 15.32 -4.45 8.66
CA ARG A 128 16.37 -4.88 9.61
C ARG A 128 17.61 -3.98 9.63
N PHE A 129 17.77 -3.11 8.64
CA PHE A 129 18.87 -2.15 8.53
C PHE A 129 18.46 -0.76 9.03
N GLY A 130 17.23 -0.61 9.53
CA GLY A 130 16.69 0.68 9.98
C GLY A 130 16.21 1.57 8.84
N CYS A 131 16.16 1.08 7.61
CA CYS A 131 15.68 1.82 6.45
C CYS A 131 14.15 1.73 6.34
N GLN A 132 13.52 2.85 5.98
CA GLN A 132 12.08 2.91 5.78
C GLN A 132 11.64 1.94 4.67
N LEU A 133 10.68 1.07 4.98
CA LEU A 133 10.07 0.18 4.00
C LEU A 133 9.24 1.00 3.01
N MET A 134 9.54 0.86 1.73
CA MET A 134 8.78 1.48 0.65
C MET A 134 8.86 0.68 -0.65
N LEU A 135 7.89 0.88 -1.52
CA LEU A 135 7.92 0.35 -2.88
C LEU A 135 9.07 0.98 -3.68
N CYS A 136 9.59 0.23 -4.64
CA CYS A 136 10.56 0.73 -5.61
C CYS A 136 10.00 2.01 -6.28
N PRO A 137 10.78 3.10 -6.35
CA PRO A 137 10.31 4.35 -6.97
C PRO A 137 10.25 4.24 -8.50
N LYS A 138 11.08 3.38 -9.09
CA LYS A 138 11.19 3.14 -10.52
C LYS A 138 11.00 1.64 -10.79
N HIS A 139 10.69 1.28 -12.04
CA HIS A 139 10.50 -0.11 -12.52
C HIS A 139 9.11 -0.74 -12.31
N LEU A 140 8.93 -1.93 -12.88
CA LEU A 140 7.75 -2.78 -12.69
C LEU A 140 7.56 -3.11 -11.21
N GLY A 141 6.32 -3.01 -10.74
CA GLY A 141 5.97 -3.22 -9.34
C GLY A 141 6.22 -2.00 -8.43
N SER A 142 6.52 -0.84 -9.04
CA SER A 142 6.63 0.45 -8.35
C SER A 142 5.26 1.03 -7.97
N ILE A 143 5.28 2.09 -7.15
CA ILE A 143 4.08 2.89 -6.83
C ILE A 143 3.41 3.48 -8.09
N ARG A 144 4.19 3.90 -9.09
CA ARG A 144 3.64 4.39 -10.37
C ARG A 144 2.92 3.28 -11.12
N HIS A 145 3.49 2.07 -11.14
CA HIS A 145 2.87 0.92 -11.78
C HIS A 145 1.58 0.51 -11.07
N LEU A 146 1.57 0.49 -9.73
CA LEU A 146 0.38 0.25 -8.93
C LEU A 146 -0.73 1.28 -9.25
N ARG A 147 -0.40 2.58 -9.25
CA ARG A 147 -1.37 3.63 -9.59
C ARG A 147 -1.95 3.48 -11.00
N SER A 148 -1.13 3.13 -11.99
CA SER A 148 -1.61 2.87 -13.35
C SER A 148 -2.60 1.71 -13.36
N TYR A 149 -2.21 0.59 -12.71
CA TYR A 149 -3.04 -0.60 -12.62
C TYR A 149 -4.39 -0.31 -11.94
N LEU A 150 -4.39 0.43 -10.82
CA LEU A 150 -5.62 0.81 -10.12
C LEU A 150 -6.54 1.68 -10.99
N LYS A 151 -5.99 2.63 -11.75
CA LYS A 151 -6.79 3.46 -12.66
C LYS A 151 -7.43 2.65 -13.78
N ASP A 152 -6.71 1.68 -14.33
CA ASP A 152 -7.24 0.82 -15.38
C ASP A 152 -8.30 -0.14 -14.82
N HIS A 153 -8.09 -0.61 -13.59
CA HIS A 153 -9.04 -1.47 -12.86
C HIS A 153 -10.34 -0.74 -12.53
N GLU A 154 -10.27 0.49 -12.01
CA GLU A 154 -11.45 1.34 -11.73
C GLU A 154 -12.29 1.57 -13.00
N LYS A 155 -11.65 1.83 -14.15
CA LYS A 155 -12.35 1.99 -15.44
C LYS A 155 -13.10 0.74 -15.87
N CYS A 156 -12.47 -0.43 -15.73
CA CYS A 156 -13.10 -1.70 -16.09
C CYS A 156 -14.31 -2.02 -15.19
N GLN A 157 -14.26 -1.65 -13.91
CA GLN A 157 -15.39 -1.85 -12.99
C GLN A 157 -16.57 -0.94 -13.34
N MET A 158 -16.32 0.31 -13.71
CA MET A 158 -17.38 1.24 -14.12
C MET A 158 -18.14 0.74 -15.35
N GLN A 159 -17.43 0.23 -16.37
CA GLN A 159 -18.05 -0.29 -17.60
C GLN A 159 -18.98 -1.48 -17.35
N ARG A 160 -18.64 -2.37 -16.40
CA ARG A 160 -19.49 -3.53 -16.06
C ARG A 160 -20.79 -3.12 -15.40
N ASN A 161 -20.74 -2.14 -14.50
CA ASN A 161 -21.92 -1.66 -13.79
C ASN A 161 -22.94 -0.98 -14.73
N ASP A 162 -22.47 -0.32 -15.80
CA ASP A 162 -23.36 0.32 -16.78
C ASP A 162 -24.10 -0.70 -17.67
N GLU A 163 -23.51 -1.88 -17.94
CA GLU A 163 -24.14 -2.94 -18.73
C GLU A 163 -25.22 -3.71 -17.94
N ASP A 164 -25.01 -3.90 -16.63
CA ASP A 164 -25.97 -4.57 -15.75
C ASP A 164 -27.23 -3.72 -15.53
N VAL A 165 -27.12 -2.39 -15.49
CA VAL A 165 -28.28 -1.48 -15.34
C VAL A 165 -29.16 -1.44 -16.59
N VAL A 166 -28.62 -1.72 -17.78
CA VAL A 166 -29.38 -1.71 -19.05
C VAL A 166 -30.16 -3.01 -19.26
N SER A 167 -29.77 -4.10 -18.58
CA SER A 167 -30.37 -5.42 -18.76
C SER A 167 -31.63 -5.65 -17.91
N ASP A 168 -31.85 -4.85 -16.87
CA ASP A 168 -33.04 -4.90 -15.99
C ASP A 168 -34.23 -4.06 -16.52
N GLY A 169 -34.09 -3.41 -17.68
CA GLY A 169 -35.09 -2.52 -18.27
C GLY A 169 -35.93 -3.11 -19.41
N LYS A 170 -35.86 -4.42 -19.67
CA LYS A 170 -36.59 -5.10 -20.76
C LYS A 170 -37.47 -6.24 -20.24
N GLU A 171 -38.45 -5.89 -19.41
CA GLU A 171 -39.68 -6.69 -19.28
C GLU A 171 -40.89 -5.76 -19.44
N PHE A 172 -41.37 -5.63 -20.67
CA PHE A 172 -42.76 -5.28 -21.02
C PHE A 172 -43.14 -5.96 -22.33
#